data_AF-A0A851UWC3-F1
#
_entry.id   AF-A0A851UWC3-F1
#
_cell.length_a   1.000
_cell.length_b   1.000
_cell.length_c   1.000
_cell.angle_alpha   90.00
_cell.angle_beta   90.00
_cell.angle_gamma   90.00
#
_symmetry.space_group_name_H-M   'P 1'
#
loop_
_entity.id
_entity.type
_entity.pdbx_description
1 polymer ?
#
loop_
_entity_poly.entity_id
_entity_poly.type
_entity_poly.pdbx_seq_one_letter_code
_entity_poly.pdbx_strand_id
1 'polypeptide(L)'
;PDRDECTEGSHDCGGAQSCLNTFGGHLCVPHELCRAPYAPHPHVNGTCVCPRGDPDCTARPHWLLHRFLAIPHILDVPAGIFQLQHP
;
A
#
# COMPACT_ATOMS: atom_id res chain seq x y z
N PRO A 1 10.48 -9.86 -17.50
CA PRO A 1 10.00 -8.62 -16.85
C PRO A 1 8.72 -8.89 -16.08
N ASP A 2 8.62 -8.35 -14.88
CA ASP A 2 7.37 -8.29 -14.11
C ASP A 2 6.34 -7.46 -14.89
N ARG A 3 5.06 -7.87 -14.87
CA ARG A 3 3.99 -7.14 -15.55
C ARG A 3 3.37 -6.15 -14.59
N ASP A 4 2.87 -5.04 -15.11
CA ASP A 4 2.11 -4.09 -14.31
C ASP A 4 0.62 -4.32 -14.56
N GLU A 5 0.01 -5.22 -13.78
CA GLU A 5 -1.40 -5.56 -13.96
C GLU A 5 -2.33 -4.37 -13.66
N CYS A 6 -1.86 -3.39 -12.88
CA CYS A 6 -2.61 -2.17 -12.58
C CYS A 6 -2.70 -1.25 -13.80
N THR A 7 -1.59 -1.06 -14.52
CA THR A 7 -1.57 -0.26 -15.76
C THR A 7 -2.20 -1.00 -16.93
N GLU A 8 -2.03 -2.32 -17.01
CA GLU A 8 -2.62 -3.17 -18.05
C GLU A 8 -4.14 -3.40 -17.84
N GLY A 9 -4.66 -3.12 -16.64
CA GLY A 9 -6.06 -3.37 -16.30
C GLY A 9 -6.41 -4.86 -16.22
N SER A 10 -5.40 -5.71 -16.01
CA SER A 10 -5.53 -7.17 -15.88
C SER A 10 -5.65 -7.66 -14.44
N HIS A 11 -5.83 -6.74 -13.49
CA HIS A 11 -6.02 -7.02 -12.07
C HIS A 11 -7.46 -7.41 -11.74
N ASP A 12 -7.64 -8.11 -10.61
CA ASP A 12 -8.96 -8.60 -10.16
C ASP A 12 -9.58 -7.75 -9.03
N CYS A 13 -9.04 -6.55 -8.78
CA CYS A 13 -9.54 -5.65 -7.73
C CYS A 13 -10.99 -5.24 -7.96
N GLY A 14 -11.81 -5.32 -6.90
CA GLY A 14 -13.20 -4.87 -6.94
C GLY A 14 -13.32 -3.33 -6.98
N GLY A 15 -14.49 -2.81 -7.34
CA GLY A 15 -14.69 -1.36 -7.52
C GLY A 15 -14.53 -0.49 -6.27
N ALA A 16 -14.52 -1.08 -5.08
CA ALA A 16 -14.22 -0.40 -3.81
C ALA A 16 -12.74 -0.54 -3.38
N GLN A 17 -11.88 -1.02 -4.29
CA GLN A 17 -10.46 -1.25 -4.07
C GLN A 17 -9.64 -0.58 -5.17
N SER A 18 -8.46 -0.09 -4.81
CA SER A 18 -7.43 0.40 -5.73
C SER A 18 -6.39 -0.70 -5.97
N CYS A 19 -5.87 -0.77 -7.20
CA CYS A 19 -4.77 -1.67 -7.53
C CYS A 19 -3.42 -1.03 -7.18
N LEU A 20 -2.54 -1.80 -6.55
CA LEU A 20 -1.16 -1.45 -6.27
C LEU A 20 -0.23 -2.49 -6.88
N ASN A 21 0.57 -2.11 -7.88
CA ASN A 21 1.48 -3.02 -8.55
C ASN A 21 2.65 -3.40 -7.63
N THR A 22 3.04 -4.67 -7.62
CA THR A 22 4.10 -5.22 -6.76
C THR A 22 4.97 -6.19 -7.55
N PHE A 23 6.22 -6.41 -7.12
CA PHE A 23 7.02 -7.45 -7.78
C PHE A 23 6.34 -8.83 -7.70
N GLY A 24 6.04 -9.41 -8.86
CA GLY A 24 5.38 -10.71 -8.99
C GLY A 24 3.85 -10.66 -8.95
N GLY A 25 3.23 -9.48 -9.05
CA GLY A 25 1.77 -9.33 -9.20
C GLY A 25 1.21 -8.03 -8.62
N HIS A 26 -0.01 -8.06 -8.06
CA HIS A 26 -0.67 -6.86 -7.55
C HIS A 26 -1.36 -7.06 -6.19
N LEU A 27 -1.58 -5.96 -5.48
CA LEU A 27 -2.35 -5.90 -4.24
C LEU A 27 -3.59 -5.01 -4.43
N CYS A 28 -4.76 -5.49 -4.00
CA CYS A 28 -6.00 -4.72 -4.00
C CYS A 28 -6.24 -4.09 -2.62
N VAL A 29 -6.08 -2.77 -2.52
CA VAL A 29 -6.23 -2.02 -1.27
C VAL A 29 -7.60 -1.34 -1.19
N PRO A 30 -8.32 -1.39 -0.06
CA PRO A 30 -9.64 -0.77 0.05
C PRO A 30 -9.57 0.76 -0.04
N HIS A 31 -10.57 1.38 -0.68
CA HIS A 31 -10.69 2.86 -0.72
C HIS A 31 -10.98 3.43 0.67
N GLU A 32 -11.87 2.78 1.41
CA GLU A 32 -12.17 3.10 2.80
C GLU A 32 -11.14 2.43 3.71
N LEU A 33 -10.06 3.15 4.01
CA LEU A 33 -8.99 2.66 4.88
C LEU A 33 -9.41 2.61 6.35
N CYS A 34 -10.15 3.64 6.79
CA CYS A 34 -10.54 3.78 8.17
C CYS A 34 -11.88 3.10 8.40
N ARG A 35 -11.93 2.17 9.35
CA ARG A 35 -13.16 1.52 9.79
C ARG A 35 -13.60 2.11 11.13
N ALA A 36 -14.91 2.31 11.30
CA ALA A 36 -15.49 2.73 12.56
C ALA A 36 -14.93 1.89 13.74
N PRO A 37 -14.53 2.52 14.86
CA PRO A 37 -14.78 3.93 15.24
C PRO A 37 -13.77 4.95 14.68
N TYR A 38 -12.82 4.54 13.83
CA TYR A 38 -11.81 5.45 13.31
C TYR A 38 -12.32 6.32 12.16
N ALA A 39 -11.91 7.59 12.17
CA ALA A 39 -12.13 8.53 11.08
C ALA A 39 -10.81 8.90 10.37
N PRO A 40 -10.83 9.26 9.07
CA PRO A 40 -9.65 9.76 8.37
C PRO A 40 -9.06 10.99 9.06
N HIS A 41 -7.73 11.06 9.15
CA HIS A 41 -7.05 12.25 9.64
C HIS A 41 -7.22 13.39 8.62
N PRO A 42 -7.66 14.60 9.04
CA PRO A 42 -8.00 15.69 8.11
C PRO A 42 -6.80 16.21 7.29
N HIS A 43 -5.58 15.98 7.77
CA HIS A 43 -4.34 16.51 7.17
C HIS A 43 -3.27 15.47 6.85
N VAL A 44 -3.48 14.19 7.19
CA VAL A 44 -2.43 13.16 7.04
C VAL A 44 -3.02 11.94 6.35
N ASN A 45 -2.74 11.82 5.05
CA ASN A 45 -3.22 10.70 4.25
C ASN A 45 -2.79 9.35 4.83
N GLY A 46 -3.69 8.38 4.78
CA GLY A 46 -3.45 7.04 5.32
C GLY A 46 -3.43 6.97 6.85
N THR A 47 -3.60 8.08 7.58
CA THR A 47 -3.74 8.04 9.04
C THR A 47 -5.21 8.03 9.42
N CYS A 48 -5.58 7.11 10.30
CA CYS A 48 -6.89 7.03 10.91
C CYS A 48 -6.79 7.41 12.39
N VAL A 49 -7.76 8.19 12.86
CA VAL A 49 -7.76 8.78 14.21
C VAL A 49 -8.98 8.27 14.97
N CYS A 50 -8.79 7.95 16.24
CA CYS A 50 -9.91 7.66 17.12
C CYS A 50 -10.50 8.98 17.64
N PRO A 51 -11.78 9.29 17.36
CA PRO A 51 -12.39 10.55 17.77
C PRO A 51 -12.37 10.71 19.30
N ARG A 52 -12.12 11.94 19.77
CA ARG A 52 -12.19 12.23 21.20
C ARG A 52 -13.63 12.09 21.70
N GLY A 53 -13.80 11.39 22.82
CA GLY A 53 -15.11 11.20 23.44
C GLY A 53 -15.91 10.03 22.87
N ASP A 54 -15.35 9.28 21.91
CA ASP A 54 -15.93 8.03 21.47
C ASP A 54 -15.62 6.92 22.50
N PRO A 55 -16.65 6.32 23.14
CA PRO A 55 -16.43 5.26 24.13
C PRO A 55 -15.79 4.01 23.52
N ASP A 56 -15.97 3.74 22.23
CA ASP A 56 -15.39 2.58 21.54
C ASP A 56 -13.86 2.72 21.36
N CYS A 57 -13.32 3.91 21.59
CA CYS A 57 -11.88 4.21 21.51
C CYS A 57 -11.10 3.93 22.81
N THR A 58 -11.77 3.64 23.93
CA THR A 58 -11.13 3.60 25.28
C THR A 58 -9.99 2.59 25.39
N ALA A 59 -10.11 1.44 24.71
CA ALA A 59 -9.10 0.37 24.72
C ALA A 59 -8.37 0.22 23.37
N ARG A 60 -8.39 1.26 22.53
CA ARG A 60 -7.85 1.23 21.16
C ARG A 60 -6.71 2.25 20.98
N PRO A 61 -5.80 2.05 20.02
CA PRO A 61 -4.76 3.05 19.75
C PRO A 61 -5.39 4.35 19.22
N HIS A 62 -4.82 5.49 19.60
CA HIS A 62 -5.31 6.80 19.15
C HIS A 62 -5.16 6.98 17.63
N TRP A 63 -4.05 6.49 17.06
CA TRP A 63 -3.71 6.65 15.65
C TRP A 63 -3.39 5.30 15.01
N LEU A 64 -3.89 5.07 13.81
CA LEU A 64 -3.50 3.96 12.94
C LEU A 64 -2.91 4.54 11.65
N LEU A 65 -1.77 4.00 11.21
CA LEU A 65 -1.13 4.42 9.97
C LEU A 65 -1.19 3.29 8.94
N HIS A 66 -1.93 3.52 7.86
CA HIS A 66 -1.93 2.69 6.66
C HIS A 66 -0.85 3.20 5.69
N ARG A 67 0.25 2.45 5.59
CA ARG A 67 1.30 2.67 4.60
C ARG A 67 1.48 1.39 3.79
N PHE A 68 0.95 1.39 2.57
CA PHE A 68 1.18 0.29 1.62
C PHE A 68 2.53 0.52 0.95
N LEU A 69 3.49 -0.35 1.26
CA LEU A 69 4.79 -0.38 0.61
C LEU A 69 4.72 -1.44 -0.49
N ALA A 70 4.61 -1.03 -1.74
CA ALA A 70 4.96 -1.88 -2.86
C ALA A 70 6.43 -1.62 -3.20
N ILE A 71 7.19 -2.69 -3.43
CA ILE A 71 8.48 -2.59 -4.13
C ILE A 71 8.12 -2.69 -5.61
N PRO A 72 8.05 -1.58 -6.36
CA PRO A 72 7.82 -1.68 -7.78
C PRO A 72 9.12 -2.17 -8.42
N HIS A 73 9.04 -2.83 -9.57
CA HIS A 73 10.21 -3.24 -10.34
C HIS A 73 10.90 -1.99 -10.97
N ILE A 74 11.52 -1.12 -10.17
CA ILE A 74 12.23 0.09 -10.65
C ILE A 74 13.75 -0.06 -10.69
N LEU A 75 14.28 -1.29 -10.57
CA LEU A 75 15.71 -1.50 -10.77
C LEU A 75 15.91 -2.28 -12.06
N ASP A 76 15.96 -1.55 -13.18
CA ASP A 76 16.84 -1.92 -14.28
C ASP A 76 18.27 -1.89 -13.73
N VAL A 77 18.67 -2.94 -13.02
CA VAL A 77 20.08 -3.18 -12.70
C VAL A 77 20.71 -3.61 -14.02
N PRO A 78 21.63 -2.82 -14.59
CA PRO A 78 22.34 -3.25 -15.79
C PRO A 78 23.02 -4.57 -15.49
N ALA A 79 22.74 -5.59 -16.31
CA ALA A 79 23.44 -6.87 -16.28
C ALA A 79 24.91 -6.63 -16.68
N GLY A 80 25.72 -6.16 -15.74
CA GLY A 80 27.10 -5.75 -16.00
C GLY A 80 27.85 -5.16 -14.80
N ILE A 81 27.18 -4.80 -13.70
CA ILE A 81 27.86 -4.21 -12.52
C ILE A 81 28.56 -5.27 -11.65
N PHE A 82 28.13 -6.54 -11.72
CA PHE A 82 28.77 -7.65 -11.01
C PHE A 82 29.44 -8.63 -11.98
N GLN A 83 30.48 -8.21 -12.68
CA GLN A 83 31.45 -9.15 -13.26
C GLN A 83 32.64 -9.27 -12.31
N LEU A 84 32.61 -10.27 -11.43
CA LEU A 84 33.84 -10.76 -10.80
C LEU A 84 34.63 -11.47 -11.89
N GLN A 85 35.55 -10.73 -12.51
CA GLN A 85 36.51 -11.30 -13.44
C GLN A 85 37.58 -12.01 -12.62
N HIS A 86 37.54 -13.34 -12.62
CA HIS A 86 38.65 -14.15 -12.09
C HIS A 86 39.87 -14.03 -13.03
N PRO A 87 41.10 -14.08 -12.47
CA PRO A 87 42.33 -13.96 -13.24
C PRO A 87 42.56 -15.12 -14.22
#